data_AF-A0AA35YI95-F1
#
_entry.id   AF-A0AA35YI95-F1
#
_cell.length_a   1.000
_cell.length_b   1.000
_cell.length_c   1.000
_cell.angle_alpha   90.00
_cell.angle_beta   90.00
_cell.angle_gamma   90.00
#
_symmetry.space_group_name_H-M   'P 1'
#
loop_
_entity.id
_entity.type
_entity.pdbx_description
1 polymer ?
#
loop_
_entity_poly.entity_id
_entity_poly.type
_entity_poly.pdbx_seq_one_letter_code
_entity_poly.pdbx_strand_id
1 'polypeptide(L)'
;MVDADWKPSMGFVYGGLKVAKEEIMKALGGNEKAYKPIIDIINHKMKGRLDSKLHLSAYLLNPYYHYKDSQLQHDPYVMDAVLEFFDTLLCGDFEMQRQVVMIDLPKYKEKVDRFGSDLAIKGCMVNNADFYPERWWGLFGGSTPHLKRITMRILSLTSSSSGCERNLSTFEARKDRTLEVLLANDSHAAQELMIDGDEFDPESVMEAIDEALGTNNNQVPRKSSTPRELFDEDFDSDNEEQMFEEDEYESDGVKIVEELED
;
A
#
# COMPACT_ATOMS: atom_id res chain seq x y z
N MET A 1 -8.48 -8.39 5.45
CA MET A 1 -7.23 -7.61 5.59
C MET A 1 -7.62 -6.16 5.45
N VAL A 2 -8.11 -5.53 6.53
CA VAL A 2 -8.77 -4.20 6.46
C VAL A 2 -8.18 -3.20 7.46
N ASP A 3 -7.56 -3.62 8.58
CA ASP A 3 -6.94 -2.68 9.53
C ASP A 3 -5.41 -2.85 9.61
N ALA A 4 -4.72 -2.58 8.51
CA ALA A 4 -3.25 -2.55 8.50
C ALA A 4 -2.71 -1.13 8.30
N ASP A 5 -3.32 -0.14 8.96
CA ASP A 5 -2.90 1.27 8.90
C ASP A 5 -1.44 1.51 9.35
N TRP A 6 -0.81 0.53 10.00
CA TRP A 6 0.59 0.63 10.44
C TRP A 6 1.62 0.30 9.34
N LYS A 7 1.24 -0.42 8.27
CA LYS A 7 2.16 -0.79 7.18
C LYS A 7 1.78 -0.06 5.89
N PRO A 8 2.65 0.82 5.38
CA PRO A 8 2.44 1.47 4.08
C PRO A 8 2.10 0.46 2.99
N SER A 9 0.95 0.68 2.34
CA SER A 9 0.33 -0.31 1.44
C SER A 9 0.51 0.02 -0.04
N MET A 10 0.90 1.25 -0.40
CA MET A 10 0.94 1.69 -1.81
C MET A 10 1.78 0.79 -2.71
N GLY A 11 2.94 0.32 -2.22
CA GLY A 11 3.79 -0.63 -2.96
C GLY A 11 3.19 -2.02 -3.15
N PHE A 12 2.11 -2.37 -2.44
CA PHE A 12 1.50 -3.70 -2.41
C PHE A 12 0.13 -3.78 -3.07
N VAL A 13 -0.57 -2.66 -3.29
CA VAL A 13 -1.94 -2.65 -3.83
C VAL A 13 -2.05 -3.39 -5.16
N TYR A 14 -1.33 -2.93 -6.19
CA TYR A 14 -1.45 -3.49 -7.54
C TYR A 14 -0.96 -4.95 -7.60
N GLY A 15 0.18 -5.24 -6.97
CA GLY A 15 0.73 -6.60 -6.94
C GLY A 15 -0.13 -7.57 -6.14
N GLY A 16 -0.71 -7.13 -5.03
CA GLY A 16 -1.67 -7.90 -4.24
C GLY A 16 -2.93 -8.22 -5.04
N LEU A 17 -3.41 -7.26 -5.83
CA LEU A 17 -4.55 -7.46 -6.70
C LEU A 17 -4.26 -8.47 -7.84
N LYS A 18 -3.06 -8.44 -8.43
CA LYS A 18 -2.64 -9.48 -9.40
C LYS A 18 -2.62 -10.87 -8.77
N VAL A 19 -2.05 -11.00 -7.57
CA VAL A 19 -2.02 -12.28 -6.83
C VAL A 19 -3.44 -12.76 -6.53
N ALA A 20 -4.33 -11.89 -6.07
CA ALA A 20 -5.73 -12.23 -5.79
C ALA A 20 -6.46 -12.74 -7.04
N LYS A 21 -6.26 -12.10 -8.20
CA LYS A 21 -6.82 -12.58 -9.49
C LYS A 21 -6.32 -13.99 -9.81
N GLU A 22 -5.03 -14.26 -9.64
CA GLU A 22 -4.45 -15.59 -9.84
C GLU A 22 -5.01 -16.64 -8.89
N GLU A 23 -5.23 -16.28 -7.62
CA GLU A 23 -5.82 -17.17 -6.62
C GLU A 23 -7.28 -17.50 -6.92
N ILE A 24 -8.07 -16.52 -7.37
CA ILE A 24 -9.46 -16.73 -7.83
C ILE A 24 -9.48 -17.72 -9.00
N MET A 25 -8.62 -17.50 -10.01
CA MET A 25 -8.52 -18.40 -11.17
C MET A 25 -8.18 -19.84 -10.75
N LYS A 26 -7.25 -20.00 -9.81
CA LYS A 26 -6.87 -21.32 -9.26
C LYS A 26 -7.98 -21.96 -8.44
N ALA A 27 -8.64 -21.18 -7.58
CA ALA A 27 -9.71 -21.65 -6.70
C ALA A 27 -10.92 -22.18 -7.51
N LEU A 28 -11.19 -21.57 -8.66
CA LEU A 28 -12.25 -21.98 -9.59
C LEU A 28 -11.79 -23.03 -10.62
N GLY A 29 -10.69 -23.73 -10.33
CA GLY A 29 -10.19 -24.84 -11.14
C GLY A 29 -9.74 -24.45 -12.56
N GLY A 30 -9.44 -23.16 -12.80
CA GLY A 30 -9.16 -22.66 -14.15
C GLY A 30 -10.38 -22.62 -15.08
N ASN A 31 -11.59 -22.77 -14.56
CA ASN A 31 -12.81 -22.69 -15.36
C ASN A 31 -13.09 -21.23 -15.75
N GLU A 32 -12.75 -20.88 -17.00
CA GLU A 32 -12.93 -19.53 -17.53
C GLU A 32 -14.35 -19.01 -17.35
N LYS A 33 -15.38 -19.84 -17.56
CA LYS A 33 -16.78 -19.41 -17.41
C LYS A 33 -17.10 -18.98 -15.97
N ALA A 34 -16.48 -19.62 -14.98
CA ALA A 34 -16.70 -19.32 -13.57
C ALA A 34 -15.90 -18.09 -13.11
N TYR A 35 -14.61 -17.98 -13.45
CA TYR A 35 -13.80 -16.87 -12.95
C TYR A 35 -13.92 -15.58 -13.77
N LYS A 36 -14.21 -15.66 -15.08
CA LYS A 36 -14.19 -14.51 -15.98
C LYS A 36 -15.13 -13.38 -15.51
N PRO A 37 -16.39 -13.65 -15.11
CA PRO A 37 -17.26 -12.59 -14.59
C PRO A 37 -16.66 -11.86 -13.38
N ILE A 38 -16.04 -12.61 -12.45
CA ILE A 38 -15.39 -12.02 -11.27
C ILE A 38 -14.20 -11.15 -11.67
N ILE A 39 -13.34 -11.66 -12.57
CA ILE A 39 -12.16 -10.92 -13.03
C ILE A 39 -12.57 -9.66 -13.79
N ASP A 40 -13.63 -9.70 -14.58
CA ASP A 40 -14.16 -8.55 -15.31
C ASP A 40 -14.67 -7.46 -14.36
N ILE A 41 -15.37 -7.83 -13.28
CA ILE A 41 -15.76 -6.88 -12.21
C ILE A 41 -14.53 -6.23 -11.58
N ILE A 42 -13.52 -7.03 -11.24
CA ILE A 42 -12.29 -6.50 -10.63
C ILE A 42 -11.59 -5.55 -11.60
N ASN A 43 -11.46 -5.92 -12.88
CA ASN A 43 -10.87 -5.08 -13.91
C ASN A 43 -11.63 -3.76 -14.08
N HIS A 44 -12.97 -3.82 -14.08
CA HIS A 44 -13.82 -2.64 -14.17
C HIS A 44 -13.58 -1.68 -13.00
N LYS A 45 -13.62 -2.19 -11.76
CA LYS A 45 -13.44 -1.37 -10.55
C LYS A 45 -12.02 -0.82 -10.39
N MET A 46 -11.03 -1.52 -10.94
CA MET A 46 -9.62 -1.16 -10.89
C MET A 46 -9.26 -0.04 -11.87
N LYS A 47 -9.93 0.00 -13.03
CA LYS A 47 -9.56 0.83 -14.17
C LYS A 47 -9.57 2.33 -13.86
N GLY A 48 -8.47 3.01 -14.17
CA GLY A 48 -8.24 4.42 -13.87
C GLY A 48 -8.01 4.73 -12.39
N ARG A 49 -7.96 3.72 -11.51
CA ARG A 49 -7.90 3.88 -10.05
C ARG A 49 -6.69 3.14 -9.48
N LEU A 50 -6.83 1.83 -9.25
CA LEU A 50 -5.76 1.00 -8.68
C LEU A 50 -4.70 0.59 -9.71
N ASP A 51 -4.94 0.90 -10.98
CA ASP A 51 -3.98 0.82 -12.09
C ASP A 51 -3.42 2.21 -12.47
N SER A 52 -3.55 3.23 -11.60
CA SER A 52 -2.96 4.54 -11.85
C SER A 52 -1.43 4.44 -12.02
N LYS A 53 -0.84 5.42 -12.68
CA LYS A 53 0.61 5.53 -12.84
C LYS A 53 1.37 5.51 -11.50
N LEU A 54 0.76 6.01 -10.42
CA LEU A 54 1.33 5.95 -9.08
C LEU A 54 1.37 4.50 -8.57
N HIS A 55 0.26 3.76 -8.67
CA HIS A 55 0.18 2.35 -8.24
C HIS A 55 1.11 1.44 -9.06
N LEU A 56 1.15 1.62 -10.38
CA LEU A 56 2.05 0.88 -11.27
C LEU A 56 3.52 1.19 -10.99
N SER A 57 3.84 2.46 -10.72
CA SER A 57 5.20 2.86 -10.34
C SER A 57 5.60 2.28 -8.99
N ALA A 58 4.71 2.36 -7.99
CA ALA A 58 4.95 1.78 -6.67
C ALA A 58 5.15 0.25 -6.75
N TYR A 59 4.43 -0.41 -7.65
CA TYR A 59 4.58 -1.84 -7.92
C TYR A 59 5.96 -2.20 -8.49
N LEU A 60 6.45 -1.48 -9.51
CA LEU A 60 7.81 -1.69 -10.04
C LEU A 60 8.88 -1.37 -8.98
N LEU A 61 8.69 -0.29 -8.23
CA LEU A 61 9.65 0.16 -7.23
C LEU A 61 9.66 -0.70 -5.97
N ASN A 62 8.68 -1.58 -5.77
CA ASN A 62 8.67 -2.52 -4.66
C ASN A 62 9.63 -3.70 -4.95
N PRO A 63 10.71 -3.86 -4.16
CA PRO A 63 11.69 -4.91 -4.37
C PRO A 63 11.10 -6.32 -4.32
N TYR A 64 10.07 -6.55 -3.49
CA TYR A 64 9.42 -7.86 -3.38
C TYR A 64 8.83 -8.33 -4.71
N TYR A 65 8.23 -7.44 -5.50
CA TYR A 65 7.67 -7.80 -6.80
C TYR A 65 8.73 -7.79 -7.90
N HIS A 66 9.56 -6.74 -7.96
CA HIS A 66 10.57 -6.62 -9.00
C HIS A 66 11.65 -7.71 -8.95
N TYR A 67 12.02 -8.19 -7.76
CA TYR A 67 13.02 -9.26 -7.63
C TYR A 67 12.41 -10.65 -7.82
N LYS A 68 11.10 -10.79 -7.61
CA LYS A 68 10.38 -12.05 -7.81
C LYS A 68 10.04 -12.31 -9.28
N ASP A 69 9.71 -11.26 -10.03
CA ASP A 69 9.38 -11.36 -11.45
C ASP A 69 10.34 -10.51 -12.30
N SER A 70 11.32 -11.19 -12.92
CA SER A 70 12.29 -10.54 -13.82
C SER A 70 11.64 -9.97 -15.09
N GLN A 71 10.43 -10.37 -15.47
CA GLN A 71 9.73 -9.83 -16.64
C GLN A 71 9.05 -8.50 -16.34
N LEU A 72 8.78 -8.20 -15.06
CA LEU A 72 8.11 -6.96 -14.65
C LEU A 72 8.79 -5.71 -15.21
N GLN A 73 10.12 -5.71 -15.26
CA GLN A 73 10.90 -4.56 -15.71
C GLN A 73 10.84 -4.31 -17.24
N HIS A 74 10.27 -5.26 -17.98
CA HIS A 74 10.08 -5.25 -19.44
C HIS A 74 8.60 -5.17 -19.83
N ASP A 75 7.68 -5.14 -18.85
CA ASP A 75 6.26 -4.95 -19.10
C ASP A 75 6.04 -3.53 -19.64
N PRO A 76 5.60 -3.37 -20.91
CA PRO A 76 5.46 -2.05 -21.53
C PRO A 76 4.40 -1.21 -20.82
N TYR A 77 3.33 -1.83 -20.31
CA TYR A 77 2.27 -1.12 -19.61
C TYR A 77 2.76 -0.53 -18.28
N VAL A 78 3.55 -1.30 -17.52
CA VAL A 78 4.16 -0.82 -16.28
C VAL A 78 5.23 0.24 -16.56
N MET A 79 6.05 0.03 -17.58
CA MET A 79 7.14 0.96 -17.91
C MET A 79 6.64 2.30 -18.45
N ASP A 80 5.62 2.32 -19.31
CA ASP A 80 5.01 3.55 -19.81
C ASP A 80 4.42 4.36 -18.64
N ALA A 81 3.70 3.70 -17.73
CA ALA A 81 3.17 4.33 -16.52
C ALA A 81 4.27 4.91 -15.62
N VAL A 82 5.41 4.23 -15.48
CA VAL A 82 6.56 4.71 -14.70
C VAL A 82 7.19 5.95 -15.33
N LEU A 83 7.31 6.00 -16.66
CA LEU A 83 7.81 7.17 -17.37
C LEU A 83 6.83 8.35 -17.22
N GLU A 84 5.54 8.14 -17.46
CA GLU A 84 4.51 9.16 -17.25
C GLU A 84 4.47 9.67 -15.81
N PHE A 85 4.71 8.79 -14.83
CA PHE A 85 4.81 9.15 -13.43
C PHE A 85 5.98 10.11 -13.18
N PHE A 86 7.18 9.79 -13.67
CA PHE A 86 8.35 10.67 -13.50
C PHE A 86 8.21 11.97 -14.30
N ASP A 87 7.62 11.94 -15.49
CA ASP A 87 7.31 13.12 -16.30
C ASP A 87 6.38 14.08 -15.54
N THR A 88 5.40 13.52 -14.85
CA THR A 88 4.49 14.31 -14.02
C THR A 88 5.23 14.84 -12.80
N LEU A 89 5.83 13.95 -12.00
CA LEU A 89 6.45 14.27 -10.71
C LEU A 89 7.58 15.31 -10.84
N LEU A 90 8.39 15.19 -11.89
CA LEU A 90 9.57 16.01 -12.12
C LEU A 90 9.33 17.06 -13.23
N CYS A 91 8.08 17.40 -13.49
CA CYS A 91 7.71 18.41 -14.47
C CYS A 91 8.44 19.74 -14.20
N GLY A 92 9.13 20.25 -15.23
CA GLY A 92 9.94 21.46 -15.15
C GLY A 92 11.35 21.27 -14.58
N ASP A 93 11.74 20.06 -14.16
CA ASP A 93 13.07 19.72 -13.64
C ASP A 93 13.74 18.64 -14.51
N PHE A 94 14.06 19.02 -15.75
CA PHE A 94 14.56 18.10 -16.77
C PHE A 94 15.87 17.41 -16.38
N GLU A 95 16.76 18.09 -15.65
CA GLU A 95 18.02 17.49 -15.22
C GLU A 95 17.78 16.40 -14.17
N MET A 96 16.89 16.65 -13.20
CA MET A 96 16.48 15.65 -12.21
C MET A 96 15.76 14.47 -12.87
N GLN A 97 14.87 14.75 -13.83
CA GLN A 97 14.17 13.72 -14.60
C GLN A 97 15.17 12.84 -15.38
N ARG A 98 16.12 13.45 -16.10
CA ARG A 98 17.20 12.73 -16.79
C ARG A 98 17.99 11.87 -15.82
N GLN A 99 18.41 12.42 -14.69
CA GLN A 99 19.17 11.70 -13.68
C GLN A 99 18.39 10.48 -13.13
N VAL A 100 17.11 10.65 -12.83
CA VAL A 100 16.27 9.56 -12.30
C VAL A 100 16.00 8.49 -13.37
N VAL A 101 15.56 8.90 -14.56
CA VAL A 101 15.09 7.97 -15.59
C VAL A 101 16.24 7.28 -16.33
N MET A 102 17.32 7.99 -16.63
CA MET A 102 18.42 7.45 -17.45
C MET A 102 19.59 6.87 -16.65
N ILE A 103 19.70 7.19 -15.35
CA ILE A 103 20.85 6.76 -14.54
C ILE A 103 20.38 5.94 -13.33
N ASP A 104 19.52 6.50 -12.48
CA ASP A 104 19.14 5.84 -11.23
C ASP A 104 18.21 4.63 -11.46
N LEU A 105 17.20 4.77 -12.32
CA LEU A 105 16.23 3.70 -12.59
C LEU A 105 16.87 2.46 -13.25
N PRO A 106 17.73 2.59 -14.28
CA PRO A 106 18.43 1.44 -14.84
C PRO A 106 19.29 0.70 -13.81
N LYS A 107 20.01 1.42 -12.93
CA LYS A 107 20.80 0.78 -11.86
C LYS A 107 19.96 -0.10 -10.94
N TYR A 108 18.75 0.35 -10.57
CA TYR A 108 17.84 -0.46 -9.77
C TYR A 108 17.36 -1.69 -10.54
N LYS A 109 16.88 -1.50 -11.77
CA LYS A 109 16.37 -2.58 -12.64
C LYS A 109 17.41 -3.67 -12.91
N GLU A 110 18.64 -3.25 -13.22
CA GLU A 110 19.77 -4.12 -13.50
C GLU A 110 20.46 -4.64 -12.23
N LYS A 111 19.97 -4.26 -11.05
CA LYS A 111 20.49 -4.68 -9.74
C LYS A 111 21.98 -4.36 -9.58
N VAL A 112 22.39 -3.18 -10.04
CA VAL A 112 23.77 -2.70 -9.98
C VAL A 112 24.13 -2.25 -8.55
N ASP A 113 25.40 -2.33 -8.19
CA ASP A 113 25.92 -1.95 -6.87
C ASP A 113 25.28 -2.77 -5.72
N ARG A 114 24.79 -2.09 -4.68
CA ARG A 114 24.21 -2.72 -3.48
C ARG A 114 22.91 -3.46 -3.76
N PHE A 115 22.20 -3.12 -4.83
CA PHE A 115 20.97 -3.79 -5.24
C PHE A 115 21.19 -5.27 -5.60
N GLY A 116 22.34 -5.60 -6.18
CA GLY A 116 22.70 -6.97 -6.55
C GLY A 116 23.34 -7.77 -5.41
N SER A 117 23.49 -7.19 -4.21
CA SER A 117 24.10 -7.90 -3.09
C SER A 117 23.20 -9.03 -2.58
N ASP A 118 23.80 -10.13 -2.12
CA ASP A 118 23.05 -11.27 -1.56
C ASP A 118 22.07 -10.87 -0.46
N LEU A 119 22.45 -9.87 0.36
CA LEU A 119 21.59 -9.36 1.43
C LEU A 119 20.38 -8.60 0.87
N ALA A 120 20.56 -7.80 -0.18
CA ALA A 120 19.47 -7.09 -0.84
C ALA A 120 18.49 -8.06 -1.50
N ILE A 121 19.02 -9.05 -2.25
CA ILE A 121 18.21 -10.05 -2.94
C ILE A 121 17.43 -10.90 -1.92
N LYS A 122 18.11 -11.50 -0.93
CA LYS A 122 17.44 -12.34 0.09
C LYS A 122 16.47 -11.53 0.96
N GLY A 123 16.82 -10.29 1.29
CA GLY A 123 16.03 -9.41 2.14
C GLY A 123 14.68 -8.99 1.57
N CYS A 124 14.44 -9.18 0.28
CA CYS A 124 13.14 -8.88 -0.35
C CYS A 124 12.40 -10.12 -0.90
N MET A 125 12.91 -11.34 -0.72
CA MET A 125 12.26 -12.56 -1.25
C MET A 125 10.92 -12.89 -0.55
N VAL A 126 10.76 -12.49 0.71
CA VAL A 126 9.62 -12.86 1.53
C VAL A 126 8.92 -11.58 2.02
N ASN A 127 7.63 -11.44 1.68
CA ASN A 127 6.79 -10.37 2.22
C ASN A 127 6.21 -10.82 3.58
N ASN A 128 7.02 -10.71 4.64
CA ASN A 128 6.59 -10.95 6.02
C ASN A 128 6.26 -9.64 6.75
N ALA A 129 5.93 -9.72 8.04
CA ALA A 129 5.63 -8.56 8.88
C ALA A 129 6.82 -7.59 9.01
N ASP A 130 8.05 -8.12 8.91
CA ASP A 130 9.30 -7.34 9.08
C ASP A 130 9.82 -6.74 7.77
N PHE A 131 9.22 -7.09 6.62
CA PHE A 131 9.63 -6.56 5.33
C PHE A 131 8.93 -5.24 5.05
N TYR A 132 9.70 -4.17 5.07
CA TYR A 132 9.26 -2.83 4.68
C TYR A 132 10.05 -2.37 3.46
N PRO A 133 9.39 -2.16 2.30
CA PRO A 133 10.06 -1.72 1.09
C PRO A 133 10.82 -0.40 1.26
N GLU A 134 10.31 0.56 2.05
CA GLU A 134 10.99 1.84 2.28
C GLU A 134 12.32 1.64 3.04
N ARG A 135 12.35 0.77 4.06
CA ARG A 135 13.58 0.45 4.81
C ARG A 135 14.59 -0.24 3.92
N TRP A 136 14.13 -1.15 3.07
CA TRP A 136 15.00 -1.82 2.09
C TRP A 136 15.67 -0.78 1.17
N TRP A 137 14.90 0.18 0.64
CA TRP A 137 15.45 1.30 -0.14
C TRP A 137 16.39 2.20 0.69
N GLY A 138 16.09 2.37 1.98
CA GLY A 138 16.95 3.01 2.97
C GLY A 138 18.36 2.42 3.02
N LEU A 139 18.45 1.09 3.00
CA LEU A 139 19.71 0.35 3.15
C LEU A 139 20.46 0.18 1.82
N PHE A 140 19.76 -0.15 0.74
CA PHE A 140 20.40 -0.57 -0.51
C PHE A 140 20.39 0.50 -1.62
N GLY A 141 19.51 1.51 -1.52
CA GLY A 141 19.38 2.59 -2.52
C GLY A 141 20.48 3.65 -2.49
N GLY A 142 21.60 3.41 -1.84
CA GLY A 142 22.67 4.40 -1.67
C GLY A 142 23.31 4.85 -2.98
N SER A 143 23.33 4.00 -4.01
CA SER A 143 23.90 4.31 -5.33
C SER A 143 22.97 5.11 -6.25
N THR A 144 21.72 5.33 -5.82
CA THR A 144 20.66 6.02 -6.57
C THR A 144 19.91 7.01 -5.68
N PRO A 145 20.59 8.06 -5.19
CA PRO A 145 20.05 8.92 -4.14
C PRO A 145 18.78 9.69 -4.53
N HIS A 146 18.59 9.99 -5.83
CA HIS A 146 17.42 10.73 -6.31
C HIS A 146 16.21 9.80 -6.36
N LEU A 147 16.38 8.63 -6.97
CA LEU A 147 15.35 7.60 -7.01
C LEU A 147 15.00 7.12 -5.60
N LYS A 148 15.99 6.82 -4.74
CA LYS A 148 15.78 6.43 -3.34
C LYS A 148 14.85 7.39 -2.60
N ARG A 149 15.07 8.70 -2.72
CA ARG A 149 14.25 9.71 -2.04
C ARG A 149 12.80 9.67 -2.51
N ILE A 150 12.59 9.56 -3.82
CA ILE A 150 11.25 9.48 -4.42
C ILE A 150 10.56 8.18 -3.99
N THR A 151 11.26 7.06 -4.14
CA THR A 151 10.74 5.72 -3.85
C THR A 151 10.41 5.53 -2.39
N MET A 152 11.27 5.96 -1.46
CA MET A 152 10.96 5.89 -0.03
C MET A 152 9.69 6.67 0.30
N ARG A 153 9.49 7.86 -0.29
CA ARG A 153 8.27 8.64 -0.11
C ARG A 153 7.05 7.88 -0.63
N ILE A 154 7.09 7.40 -1.89
CA ILE A 154 5.98 6.67 -2.51
C ILE A 154 5.62 5.41 -1.71
N LEU A 155 6.61 4.62 -1.33
CA LEU A 155 6.40 3.35 -0.64
C LEU A 155 6.02 3.53 0.83
N SER A 156 6.19 4.73 1.40
CA SER A 156 5.71 5.06 2.75
C SER A 156 4.26 5.56 2.77
N LEU A 157 3.65 5.78 1.60
CA LEU A 157 2.26 6.21 1.53
C LEU A 157 1.30 5.06 1.92
N THR A 158 0.27 5.42 2.67
CA THR A 158 -0.88 4.58 2.95
C THR A 158 -1.87 4.69 1.80
N SER A 159 -2.42 3.56 1.33
CA SER A 159 -3.42 3.53 0.25
C SER A 159 -4.87 3.66 0.76
N SER A 160 -5.06 3.96 2.05
CA SER A 160 -6.38 4.14 2.64
C SER A 160 -6.77 5.62 2.64
N SER A 161 -7.97 5.93 2.15
CA SER A 161 -8.58 7.26 2.20
C SER A 161 -9.10 7.65 3.59
N SER A 162 -9.24 6.69 4.52
CA SER A 162 -9.77 6.96 5.88
C SER A 162 -8.81 7.74 6.79
N GLY A 163 -7.52 7.78 6.45
CA GLY A 163 -6.50 8.51 7.22
C GLY A 163 -6.32 9.98 6.81
N CYS A 164 -7.00 10.45 5.76
CA CYS A 164 -6.76 11.76 5.15
C CYS A 164 -7.36 12.96 5.90
N GLU A 165 -8.16 12.76 6.96
CA GLU A 165 -8.84 13.89 7.63
C GLU A 165 -7.96 14.63 8.67
N ARG A 166 -6.83 14.06 9.13
CA ARG A 166 -6.13 14.59 10.32
C ARG A 166 -4.65 14.97 10.18
N ASN A 167 -4.03 14.86 9.01
CA ASN A 167 -2.59 15.18 8.86
C ASN A 167 -2.21 16.00 7.62
N LEU A 168 -3.19 16.64 6.94
CA LEU A 168 -2.92 17.44 5.75
C LEU A 168 -2.12 18.74 6.02
N SER A 169 -2.07 19.22 7.28
CA SER A 169 -1.44 20.50 7.62
C SER A 169 0.07 20.43 7.88
N THR A 170 0.66 19.24 7.96
CA THR A 170 2.06 19.08 8.44
C THR A 170 3.10 18.88 7.34
N PHE A 171 2.72 18.83 6.06
CA PHE A 171 3.64 18.51 4.95
C PHE A 171 3.94 19.68 3.99
N GLU A 172 3.34 20.86 4.17
CA GLU A 172 3.30 21.98 3.20
C GLU A 172 4.64 22.68 2.86
N ALA A 173 5.80 22.26 3.38
CA ALA A 173 6.98 23.11 3.35
C ALA A 173 7.99 22.92 2.19
N ARG A 174 7.83 21.98 1.23
CA ARG A 174 8.87 21.86 0.17
C ARG A 174 8.48 21.14 -1.13
N LYS A 175 8.19 21.86 -2.22
CA LYS A 175 8.16 21.33 -3.62
C LYS A 175 7.25 20.08 -3.82
N ASP A 176 6.28 19.86 -2.93
CA ASP A 176 5.52 18.60 -2.81
C ASP A 176 4.13 18.64 -3.50
N ARG A 177 3.78 19.76 -4.14
CA ARG A 177 2.46 19.97 -4.76
C ARG A 177 2.10 18.94 -5.84
N THR A 178 3.08 18.38 -6.56
CA THR A 178 2.80 17.41 -7.63
C THR A 178 2.48 16.02 -7.10
N LEU A 179 3.20 15.58 -6.06
CA LEU A 179 2.87 14.31 -5.40
C LEU A 179 1.53 14.44 -4.68
N GLU A 180 1.28 15.57 -4.02
CA GLU A 180 -0.03 15.87 -3.39
C GLU A 180 -1.18 15.87 -4.41
N VAL A 181 -1.00 16.44 -5.59
CA VAL A 181 -2.02 16.39 -6.65
C VAL A 181 -2.25 14.97 -7.15
N LEU A 182 -1.19 14.17 -7.33
CA LEU A 182 -1.34 12.75 -7.68
C LEU A 182 -2.10 11.99 -6.59
N LEU A 183 -1.80 12.27 -5.32
CA LEU A 183 -2.48 11.65 -4.18
C LEU A 183 -3.93 12.12 -4.04
N ALA A 184 -4.21 13.39 -4.26
CA ALA A 184 -5.56 13.93 -4.23
C ALA A 184 -6.43 13.32 -5.34
N ASN A 185 -5.87 13.17 -6.54
CA ASN A 185 -6.55 12.51 -7.66
C ASN A 185 -6.81 11.03 -7.35
N ASP A 186 -5.81 10.30 -6.86
CA ASP A 186 -5.95 8.88 -6.54
C ASP A 186 -6.90 8.66 -5.34
N SER A 187 -6.88 9.56 -4.34
CA SER A 187 -7.78 9.51 -3.17
C SER A 187 -9.23 9.83 -3.55
N HIS A 188 -9.46 10.85 -4.39
CA HIS A 188 -10.79 11.15 -4.92
C HIS A 188 -11.34 9.96 -5.73
N ALA A 189 -10.49 9.36 -6.58
CA ALA A 189 -10.85 8.17 -7.33
C ALA A 189 -11.16 6.96 -6.42
N ALA A 190 -10.46 6.80 -5.29
CA ALA A 190 -10.74 5.77 -4.31
C ALA A 190 -12.07 5.99 -3.56
N GLN A 191 -12.46 7.25 -3.28
CA GLN A 191 -13.77 7.57 -2.68
C GLN A 191 -14.94 7.25 -3.62
N GLU A 192 -14.74 7.38 -4.94
CA GLU A 192 -15.74 7.02 -5.94
C GLU A 192 -16.08 5.50 -5.93
N LEU A 193 -15.20 4.64 -5.39
CA LEU A 193 -15.51 3.22 -5.12
C LEU A 193 -16.68 3.02 -4.16
N MET A 194 -17.01 4.01 -3.32
CA MET A 194 -18.14 3.98 -2.39
C MET A 194 -19.42 4.59 -2.97
N ILE A 195 -19.33 5.33 -4.08
CA ILE A 195 -20.45 6.14 -4.62
C ILE A 195 -21.00 5.54 -5.92
N ASP A 196 -20.17 4.87 -6.73
CA ASP A 196 -20.65 4.14 -7.90
C ASP A 196 -21.34 2.83 -7.48
N GLY A 197 -22.60 2.96 -7.07
CA GLY A 197 -23.60 1.91 -7.11
C GLY A 197 -23.98 1.59 -8.55
N ASP A 198 -23.01 1.21 -9.37
CA ASP A 198 -23.32 0.47 -10.61
C ASP A 198 -24.03 -0.80 -10.14
N GLU A 199 -25.28 -0.96 -10.57
CA GLU A 199 -26.23 -2.00 -10.18
C GLU A 199 -25.75 -3.36 -10.72
N PHE A 200 -24.63 -3.84 -10.19
CA PHE A 200 -24.10 -5.16 -10.49
C PHE A 200 -24.88 -6.15 -9.65
N ASP A 201 -25.82 -6.85 -10.28
CA ASP A 201 -26.60 -7.90 -9.61
C ASP A 201 -25.65 -9.04 -9.18
N PRO A 202 -25.35 -9.17 -7.88
CA PRO A 202 -24.45 -10.21 -7.39
C PRO A 202 -25.07 -11.60 -7.56
N GLU A 203 -26.40 -11.68 -7.66
CA GLU A 203 -27.15 -12.91 -7.81
C GLU A 203 -26.93 -13.49 -9.21
N SER A 204 -26.97 -12.66 -10.26
CA SER A 204 -26.60 -13.05 -11.63
C SER A 204 -25.17 -13.58 -11.74
N VAL A 205 -24.22 -13.02 -11.01
CA VAL A 205 -22.82 -13.49 -11.00
C VAL A 205 -22.70 -14.86 -10.34
N MET A 206 -23.35 -15.02 -9.19
CA MET A 206 -23.36 -16.28 -8.46
C MET A 206 -24.06 -17.37 -9.27
N GLU A 207 -25.16 -17.06 -9.95
CA GLU A 207 -25.87 -17.99 -10.83
C GLU A 207 -24.98 -18.45 -11.99
N ALA A 208 -24.25 -17.53 -12.64
CA ALA A 208 -23.30 -17.88 -13.70
C ALA A 208 -22.13 -18.74 -13.19
N ILE A 209 -21.66 -18.52 -11.97
CA ILE A 209 -20.63 -19.33 -11.32
C ILE A 209 -21.18 -20.72 -11.00
N ASP A 210 -22.37 -20.81 -10.40
CA ASP A 210 -23.01 -22.09 -10.04
C ASP A 210 -23.35 -22.93 -11.26
N GLU A 211 -23.82 -22.30 -12.34
CA GLU A 211 -24.01 -22.95 -13.65
C GLU A 211 -22.68 -23.47 -14.20
N ALA A 212 -21.63 -22.65 -14.18
CA ALA A 212 -20.32 -23.01 -14.70
C ALA A 212 -19.64 -24.13 -13.90
N LEU A 213 -19.86 -24.19 -12.58
CA LEU A 213 -19.29 -25.20 -11.69
C LEU A 213 -20.17 -26.45 -11.54
N GLY A 214 -21.40 -26.43 -12.06
CA GLY A 214 -22.35 -27.52 -11.91
C GLY A 214 -22.82 -27.72 -10.46
N THR A 215 -22.70 -26.70 -9.62
CA THR A 215 -23.09 -26.73 -8.20
C THR A 215 -24.52 -26.24 -8.04
N ASN A 216 -25.48 -27.16 -8.12
CA ASN A 216 -26.85 -26.86 -7.75
C ASN A 216 -26.99 -26.97 -6.22
N ASN A 217 -26.60 -25.92 -5.48
CA ASN A 217 -26.73 -25.89 -4.02
C ASN A 217 -27.40 -24.58 -3.59
N ASN A 218 -28.55 -24.71 -2.94
CA ASN A 218 -29.32 -23.66 -2.26
C ASN A 218 -28.54 -22.96 -1.13
N GLN A 219 -27.43 -22.29 -1.43
CA GLN A 219 -26.75 -21.43 -0.47
C GLN A 219 -27.28 -20.01 -0.65
N VAL A 220 -28.18 -19.64 0.26
CA VAL A 220 -28.72 -18.29 0.38
C VAL A 220 -27.55 -17.31 0.58
N PRO A 221 -27.47 -16.21 -0.19
CA PRO A 221 -26.50 -15.15 0.05
C PRO A 221 -26.57 -14.72 1.52
N ARG A 222 -25.44 -14.73 2.23
CA ARG A 222 -25.38 -14.09 3.55
C ARG A 222 -25.68 -12.62 3.32
N LYS A 223 -26.84 -12.16 3.81
CA LYS A 223 -27.19 -10.74 3.90
C LYS A 223 -26.01 -10.00 4.52
N SER A 224 -25.50 -8.99 3.82
CA SER A 224 -24.55 -8.07 4.40
C SER A 224 -25.19 -7.43 5.63
N SER A 225 -24.37 -7.12 6.63
CA SER A 225 -24.80 -6.35 7.79
C SER A 225 -25.36 -5.02 7.30
N THR A 226 -26.66 -4.83 7.43
CA THR A 226 -27.28 -3.51 7.31
C THR A 226 -26.54 -2.56 8.26
N PRO A 227 -26.09 -1.37 7.80
CA PRO A 227 -25.60 -0.36 8.72
C PRO A 227 -26.68 -0.12 9.78
N ARG A 228 -26.37 -0.33 11.05
CA ARG A 228 -27.24 0.18 12.11
C ARG A 228 -27.24 1.69 11.96
N GLU A 229 -28.41 2.27 11.74
CA GLU A 229 -28.60 3.71 11.93
C GLU A 229 -28.30 3.98 13.40
N LEU A 230 -27.14 4.61 13.65
CA LEU A 230 -26.78 5.14 14.95
C LEU A 230 -27.70 6.33 15.19
N PHE A 231 -28.71 6.16 16.03
CA PHE A 231 -29.43 7.29 16.60
C PHE A 231 -28.55 7.88 17.70
N ASP A 232 -28.53 9.21 17.79
CA ASP A 232 -27.71 10.00 18.73
C ASP A 232 -27.99 9.74 20.22
N GLU A 233 -28.82 8.75 20.57
CA GLU A 233 -29.26 8.46 21.94
C GLU A 233 -28.48 7.34 22.65
N ASP A 234 -27.53 6.67 21.99
CA ASP A 234 -26.73 5.57 22.60
C ASP A 234 -25.38 6.03 23.22
N PHE A 235 -25.15 7.34 23.38
CA PHE A 235 -23.93 7.87 24.00
C PHE A 235 -24.15 8.18 25.49
N ASP A 236 -24.19 7.15 26.33
CA ASP A 236 -24.03 7.34 27.78
C ASP A 236 -22.56 7.67 28.06
N SER A 237 -22.28 8.94 28.38
CA SER A 237 -20.94 9.35 28.83
C SER A 237 -20.73 8.89 30.28
N ASP A 238 -20.17 7.69 30.45
CA ASP A 238 -19.63 7.32 31.74
C ASP A 238 -18.41 8.19 32.07
N ASN A 239 -18.61 8.97 33.13
CA ASN A 239 -17.75 10.01 33.67
C ASN A 239 -16.39 9.43 34.10
N GLU A 240 -15.29 10.09 33.72
CA GLU A 240 -13.92 9.73 34.14
C GLU A 240 -13.75 9.88 35.66
N GLU A 241 -13.51 8.78 36.38
CA GLU A 241 -12.88 8.83 37.70
C GLU A 241 -11.36 8.64 37.54
N GLN A 242 -10.61 9.74 37.71
CA GLN A 242 -9.16 9.72 37.85
C GLN A 242 -8.79 9.00 39.15
N MET A 243 -8.26 7.78 39.06
CA MET A 243 -7.51 7.19 40.16
C MET A 243 -6.11 7.78 40.18
N PHE A 244 -5.83 8.58 41.21
CA PHE A 244 -4.46 8.92 41.62
C PHE A 244 -3.86 7.69 42.31
N GLU A 245 -2.84 7.08 41.72
CA GLU A 245 -1.94 6.17 42.45
C GLU A 245 -0.89 7.04 43.18
N GLU A 246 -0.91 7.00 44.51
CA GLU A 246 0.15 7.51 45.37
C GLU A 246 1.33 6.52 45.34
N ASP A 247 2.41 6.87 44.65
CA ASP A 247 3.68 6.16 44.76
C ASP A 247 4.37 6.52 46.10
N GLU A 248 4.34 5.58 47.04
CA GLU A 248 5.09 5.61 48.30
C GLU A 248 6.59 5.40 48.01
N TYR A 249 7.41 6.43 48.23
CA TYR A 249 8.87 6.34 48.13
C TYR A 249 9.46 5.63 49.36
N GLU A 250 9.93 4.38 49.20
CA GLU A 250 10.83 3.75 50.18
C GLU A 250 12.27 4.26 50.00
N SER A 251 12.76 4.97 51.01
CA SER A 251 14.12 5.49 51.11
C SER A 251 15.06 4.44 51.70
N ASP A 252 15.88 3.81 50.87
CA ASP A 252 17.00 2.99 51.33
C ASP A 252 18.19 3.87 51.71
N GLY A 253 18.34 4.06 53.02
CA GLY A 253 19.43 4.82 53.63
C GLY A 253 20.78 4.12 53.48
N VAL A 254 21.63 4.62 52.58
CA VAL A 254 23.06 4.32 52.56
C VAL A 254 23.82 5.44 53.27
N LYS A 255 24.38 5.11 54.45
CA LYS A 255 25.34 5.97 55.17
C LYS A 255 26.65 6.01 54.39
N ILE A 256 26.99 7.18 53.86
CA ILE A 256 28.35 7.50 53.43
C ILE A 256 29.11 7.97 54.67
N VAL A 257 30.15 7.23 55.05
CA VAL A 257 31.13 7.66 56.05
C VAL A 257 32.15 8.52 55.31
N GLU A 258 32.18 9.81 55.62
CA GLU A 258 33.27 10.71 55.27
C GLU A 258 34.50 10.35 56.12
N GLU A 259 35.62 10.05 55.48
CA GLU A 259 36.94 10.27 56.06
C GLU A 259 37.65 11.32 55.19
N LEU A 260 37.83 12.50 55.80
CA LEU A 260 38.66 13.61 55.35
C LEU A 260 40.04 13.52 56.02
N GLU A 261 40.96 14.33 55.48
CA GLU A 261 42.28 14.75 55.99
C GLU A 261 43.44 13.81 55.59
N ASP A 262 44.59 14.26 55.08
CA ASP A 262 45.13 15.59 54.72
C ASP A 262 46.29 15.38 53.72
#